data_AF-A0A6F8Y1M2-F1
#
_entry.id   AF-A0A6F8Y1M2-F1
#
_cell.length_a   1.000
_cell.length_b   1.000
_cell.length_c   1.000
_cell.angle_alpha   90.00
_cell.angle_beta   90.00
_cell.angle_gamma   90.00
#
_symmetry.space_group_name_H-M   'P 1'
#
loop_
_entity.id
_entity.type
_entity.pdbx_description
1 polymer ?
#
loop_
_entity_poly.entity_id
_entity_poly.type
_entity_poly.pdbx_seq_one_letter_code
_entity_poly.pdbx_strand_id
1 'polypeptide(L)' 'MYLDPARPGVEDVIDEIVAGVRSACTYAGASSLAALAERALVGVQSAAGYTEGMPLPTSW' A
#
# COMPACT_ATOMS: atom_id res chain seq x y z
N MET A 1 5.13 -6.42 16.12
CA MET A 1 4.12 -5.64 15.39
C MET A 1 3.69 -4.53 16.32
N TYR A 2 4.00 -3.28 16.01
CA TYR A 2 3.70 -2.17 16.91
C TYR A 2 2.26 -1.72 16.63
N LEU A 3 1.36 -2.01 17.57
CA LEU A 3 0.03 -1.44 17.57
C LEU A 3 0.17 0.06 17.85
N ASP A 4 -0.53 0.88 17.08
CA ASP A 4 -0.63 2.31 17.35
C ASP A 4 -1.27 2.49 18.73
N PRO A 5 -0.62 3.16 19.70
CA PRO A 5 -1.22 3.41 21.01
C PRO A 5 -2.56 4.16 20.93
N ALA A 6 -2.77 4.97 19.88
CA ALA A 6 -4.02 5.67 19.63
C ALA A 6 -5.07 4.81 18.90
N ARG A 7 -4.65 3.73 18.25
CA ARG A 7 -5.51 2.74 17.56
C ARG A 7 -5.02 1.31 17.87
N PRO A 8 -5.23 0.83 19.10
CA PRO A 8 -4.63 -0.42 19.57
C PRO A 8 -5.34 -1.67 19.04
N GLY A 9 -6.40 -1.52 18.24
CA GLY A 9 -7.12 -2.63 17.67
C GLY A 9 -6.29 -3.32 16.61
N VAL A 10 -6.20 -4.66 16.68
CA VAL A 10 -5.64 -5.46 15.58
C VAL A 10 -6.48 -5.26 14.31
N GLU A 11 -7.79 -5.08 14.46
CA GLU A 11 -8.71 -4.81 13.34
C GLU A 11 -8.33 -3.54 12.59
N ASP A 12 -7.94 -2.46 13.29
CA ASP A 12 -7.52 -1.21 12.66
C ASP A 12 -6.32 -1.41 11.71
N VAL A 13 -5.39 -2.28 12.10
CA VAL A 13 -4.22 -2.64 11.29
C VAL A 13 -4.64 -3.48 10.08
N ILE A 14 -5.55 -4.45 10.28
CA ILE A 14 -6.06 -5.29 9.20
C ILE A 14 -6.80 -4.43 8.17
N ASP A 15 -7.65 -3.52 8.61
CA ASP A 15 -8.40 -2.61 7.74
C ASP A 15 -7.47 -1.72 6.92
N GLU A 16 -6.42 -1.17 7.52
CA GLU A 16 -5.43 -0.35 6.81
C GLU A 16 -4.70 -1.15 5.72
N ILE A 17 -4.30 -2.39 6.04
CA ILE A 17 -3.68 -3.30 5.06
C ILE A 17 -4.66 -3.62 3.92
N VAL A 18 -5.90 -3.97 4.24
CA VAL A 18 -6.92 -4.34 3.24
C VAL A 18 -7.27 -3.15 2.35
N ALA A 19 -7.35 -1.94 2.91
CA ALA A 19 -7.57 -0.71 2.15
C ALA A 19 -6.45 -0.46 1.14
N GLY A 20 -5.19 -0.68 1.54
CA GLY A 20 -4.03 -0.61 0.64
C GLY A 20 -4.10 -1.62 -0.51
N VAL A 21 -4.43 -2.89 -0.19
CA VAL A 21 -4.58 -3.95 -1.19
C VAL A 21 -5.69 -3.62 -2.20
N ARG A 22 -6.84 -3.14 -1.74
CA ARG A 22 -7.96 -2.75 -2.63
C ARG A 22 -7.60 -1.57 -3.54
N SER A 23 -6.84 -0.62 -3.03
CA SER A 23 -6.30 0.49 -3.83
C SER A 23 -5.36 -0.03 -4.93
N ALA A 24 -4.44 -0.93 -4.59
CA ALA A 24 -3.54 -1.56 -5.55
C ALA A 24 -4.30 -2.35 -6.64
N CYS A 25 -5.34 -3.11 -6.27
CA CYS A 25 -6.23 -3.76 -7.21
C CYS A 25 -6.83 -2.76 -8.22
N THR A 26 -7.25 -1.58 -7.75
CA THR A 26 -7.82 -0.54 -8.61
C THR A 26 -6.79 -0.02 -9.61
N TYR A 27 -5.57 0.29 -9.17
CA TYR A 27 -4.48 0.73 -10.06
C TYR A 27 -4.10 -0.33 -11.10
N ALA A 28 -4.11 -1.61 -10.73
CA ALA A 28 -3.82 -2.73 -11.63
C ALA A 28 -5.02 -3.15 -12.51
N GLY A 29 -6.18 -2.51 -12.36
CA GLY A 29 -7.41 -2.92 -13.05
C GLY A 29 -7.86 -4.35 -12.71
N ALA A 30 -7.67 -4.77 -11.46
CA ALA A 30 -7.99 -6.12 -10.97
C ALA A 30 -9.23 -6.11 -10.07
N SER A 31 -10.14 -7.07 -10.28
CA SER A 31 -11.32 -7.29 -9.43
C SER A 31 -11.16 -8.45 -8.44
N SER A 32 -10.00 -9.11 -8.44
CA SER A 32 -9.67 -10.22 -7.54
C SER A 32 -8.16 -10.27 -7.27
N LEU A 33 -7.75 -10.99 -6.22
CA LEU A 33 -6.34 -11.18 -5.88
C LEU A 33 -5.58 -11.97 -6.96
N ALA A 34 -6.23 -12.96 -7.58
CA ALA A 34 -5.64 -13.69 -8.71
C ALA A 34 -5.39 -12.76 -9.90
N ALA A 35 -6.37 -11.92 -10.25
CA ALA A 35 -6.21 -10.93 -11.31
C ALA A 35 -5.13 -9.88 -10.97
N LEU A 36 -4.98 -9.51 -9.69
CA LEU A 36 -3.90 -8.62 -9.26
C LEU A 36 -2.53 -9.28 -9.49
N ALA A 37 -2.37 -10.54 -9.08
CA ALA A 37 -1.11 -11.28 -9.26
C ALA A 37 -0.74 -11.45 -10.75
N GLU A 38 -1.73 -11.59 -11.63
CA GLU A 38 -1.51 -11.69 -13.08
C GLU A 38 -1.21 -10.34 -13.76
N ARG A 39 -1.87 -9.27 -13.33
CA ARG A 39 -1.86 -7.97 -14.04
C ARG A 39 -0.88 -6.96 -13.46
N ALA A 40 -0.47 -7.10 -12.20
CA ALA A 40 0.44 -6.16 -11.57
C ALA A 40 1.81 -6.16 -12.28
N LEU A 41 2.24 -4.98 -12.73
CA LEU A 41 3.57 -4.78 -13.27
C LEU A 41 4.48 -4.23 -12.18
N VAL A 42 5.49 -5.01 -11.80
CA VAL A 42 6.48 -4.62 -10.79
C VAL A 42 7.76 -4.21 -11.50
N GLY A 43 8.14 -2.94 -11.35
CA GLY A 43 9.39 -2.39 -11.89
C GLY A 43 10.51 -2.38 -10.85
N VAL A 44 11.76 -2.26 -11.32
CA VAL A 44 12.90 -1.97 -10.46
C VAL A 44 13.05 -0.46 -10.35
N GLN A 45 13.18 0.05 -9.12
CA GLN A 45 13.43 1.47 -8.87
C GLN A 45 14.85 1.69 -8.33
N SER A 46 15.42 2.84 -8.65
CA SER A 46 16.63 3.33 -7.98
C SER A 46 16.29 3.84 -6.58
N ALA A 47 17.31 4.04 -5.74
CA ALA A 47 17.12 4.64 -4.41
C ALA A 47 16.45 6.02 -4.48
N ALA A 48 16.76 6.82 -5.52
CA ALA A 48 16.12 8.11 -5.73
C ALA A 48 14.62 7.96 -6.03
N GLY A 49 14.24 7.01 -6.90
CA GLY A 49 12.82 6.74 -7.21
C GLY A 49 12.04 6.21 -6.01
N TYR A 50 12.66 5.39 -5.15
CA TYR A 50 12.05 4.99 -3.88
C TYR A 50 11.80 6.19 -2.96
N THR A 51 12.79 7.10 -2.86
CA THR A 51 12.71 8.28 -2.00
C THR A 51 11.63 9.26 -2.48
N GLU A 52 11.48 9.42 -3.80
CA GLU A 52 10.43 10.26 -4.40
C GLU A 52 9.01 9.79 -4.04
N GLY A 53 8.79 8.48 -3.94
CA GLY A 53 7.50 7.90 -3.59
C GLY A 53 7.17 7.92 -2.09
N MET A 54 8.10 8.33 -1.23
CA MET A 54 7.84 8.40 0.21
C MET A 54 6.97 9.60 0.57
N PRO A 55 6.04 9.46 1.53
CA PRO A 55 5.28 10.60 2.04
C PRO A 55 6.23 11.65 2.63
N LEU A 56 6.05 12.91 2.24
CA LEU A 56 6.84 14.03 2.76
C LEU A 56 6.25 14.51 4.11
N PRO A 57 7.09 14.79 5.14
CA PRO A 57 6.62 15.25 6.44
C PRO A 57 5.87 16.60 6.40
N THR A 58 6.18 17.42 5.39
CA THR A 58 5.58 18.72 5.14
C THR A 58 5.36 18.86 3.64
N SER A 59 4.12 19.03 3.21
CA SER A 59 3.79 19.53 1.87
C SER A 59 3.72 21.06 1.89
N TRP A 60 3.87 21.68 0.72
CA TRP A 60 3.57 23.11 0.50
C TRP A 60 2.09 23.42 0.74
#